data_AF-A0A9D1S0W2-F1
#
_entry.id   AF-A0A9D1S0W2-F1
#
_cell.length_a   1.000
_cell.length_b   1.000
_cell.length_c   1.000
_cell.angle_alpha   90.00
_cell.angle_beta   90.00
_cell.angle_gamma   90.00
#
_symmetry.space_group_name_H-M   'P 1'
#
loop_
_entity.id
_entity.type
_entity.pdbx_description
1 polymer ?
#
loop_
_entity_poly.entity_id
_entity_poly.type
_entity_poly.pdbx_seq_one_letter_code
_entity_poly.pdbx_strand_id
1 'polypeptide(L)'
;ATSFVTQYLTAARGQEDQVTAMLAQGAGRRLSLPEKPSPIGAATPGEAVQTSDGSWVVTVAVDQPSESGAAIRRYWQVPVLTDAAGGIAAAGLPSLVAAPTAGDLEVDQGDAINDSAVQDTVTAFMQAYLTGQGEVAPLTAPESSLSAVQPTPFQELSISSLTTTQELPEEPAEGDLLRAQISVTATAADGGSARLDYTVELRYRDRWEVAAINPTTAGPTTTTGEQS
;
A
#
# COMPACT_ATOMS: atom_id res chain seq x y z
N ALA A 1 6.23 -3.63 -15.68
CA ALA A 1 4.97 -4.32 -16.03
C ALA A 1 3.90 -3.36 -16.57
N THR A 2 3.53 -2.29 -15.84
CA THR A 2 2.48 -1.33 -16.27
C THR A 2 2.70 -0.81 -17.70
N SER A 3 3.89 -0.29 -18.01
CA SER A 3 4.22 0.19 -19.35
C SER A 3 4.09 -0.89 -20.44
N PHE A 4 4.33 -2.16 -20.10
CA PHE A 4 4.19 -3.25 -21.05
C PHE A 4 2.73 -3.58 -21.34
N VAL A 5 1.87 -3.62 -20.32
CA VAL A 5 0.43 -3.80 -20.48
C VAL A 5 -0.16 -2.64 -21.29
N THR A 6 0.23 -1.40 -20.97
CA THR A 6 -0.14 -0.22 -21.76
C THR A 6 0.26 -0.39 -23.23
N GLN A 7 1.55 -0.66 -23.50
CA GLN A 7 2.06 -0.83 -24.86
C GLN A 7 1.35 -1.98 -25.60
N TYR A 8 1.13 -3.11 -24.95
CA TYR A 8 0.44 -4.27 -25.55
C TYR A 8 -1.00 -3.93 -25.95
N LEU A 9 -1.73 -3.20 -25.11
CA LEU A 9 -3.13 -2.85 -25.38
C LEU A 9 -3.28 -1.71 -26.39
N THR A 10 -2.37 -0.75 -26.39
CA THR A 10 -2.42 0.41 -27.28
C THR A 10 -1.65 0.23 -28.58
N ALA A 11 -0.95 -0.90 -28.77
CA ALA A 11 -0.31 -1.22 -30.03
C ALA A 11 -1.32 -1.76 -31.05
N ALA A 12 -1.10 -1.43 -32.32
CA ALA A 12 -1.87 -1.91 -33.46
C ALA A 12 -0.95 -2.67 -34.43
N ARG A 13 -1.56 -3.34 -35.42
CA ARG A 13 -0.86 -4.06 -36.48
C ARG A 13 0.24 -3.19 -37.11
N GLY A 14 1.45 -3.72 -37.21
CA GLY A 14 2.65 -3.01 -37.65
C GLY A 14 3.51 -2.47 -36.49
N GLN A 15 3.06 -2.60 -35.23
CA GLN A 15 3.80 -2.20 -34.03
C GLN A 15 4.24 -3.41 -33.18
N GLU A 16 4.25 -4.61 -33.75
CA GLU A 16 4.65 -5.84 -33.06
C GLU A 16 6.08 -5.75 -32.49
N ASP A 17 6.98 -5.06 -33.19
CA ASP A 17 8.36 -4.85 -32.74
C ASP A 17 8.43 -4.07 -31.42
N GLN A 18 7.50 -3.12 -31.20
CA GLN A 18 7.46 -2.34 -29.95
C GLN A 18 7.03 -3.20 -28.76
N VAL A 19 6.14 -4.18 -28.98
CA VAL A 19 5.69 -5.12 -27.95
C VAL A 19 6.76 -6.18 -27.70
N THR A 20 7.34 -6.74 -28.76
CA THR A 20 8.33 -7.82 -28.66
C THR A 20 9.68 -7.33 -28.12
N ALA A 21 10.03 -6.05 -28.27
CA ALA A 21 11.21 -5.46 -27.65
C ALA A 21 11.18 -5.52 -26.11
N MET A 22 10.01 -5.67 -25.49
CA MET A 22 9.86 -5.80 -24.04
C MET A 22 9.90 -7.25 -23.56
N LEU A 23 9.92 -8.22 -24.48
CA LEU A 23 9.99 -9.64 -24.19
C LEU A 23 11.45 -10.09 -24.01
N ALA A 24 11.64 -11.07 -23.13
CA ALA A 24 12.91 -11.76 -22.99
C ALA A 24 13.28 -12.46 -24.31
N GLN A 25 14.57 -12.61 -24.57
CA GLN A 25 15.04 -13.30 -25.77
C GLN A 25 14.43 -14.71 -25.87
N GLY A 26 13.73 -14.97 -26.97
CA GLY A 26 13.05 -16.25 -27.20
C GLY A 26 11.57 -16.28 -26.82
N ALA A 27 11.06 -15.30 -26.08
CA ALA A 27 9.63 -15.13 -25.84
C ALA A 27 8.94 -14.45 -27.04
N GLY A 28 7.80 -14.98 -27.48
CA GLY A 28 6.91 -14.31 -28.46
C GLY A 28 7.37 -14.27 -29.92
N ARG A 29 7.67 -15.41 -30.54
CA ARG A 29 8.15 -15.42 -31.96
C ARG A 29 7.09 -15.15 -33.02
N ARG A 30 5.80 -15.08 -32.67
CA ARG A 30 4.71 -14.64 -33.55
C ARG A 30 3.62 -13.95 -32.73
N LEU A 31 3.64 -12.64 -32.75
CA LEU A 31 2.57 -11.79 -32.27
C LEU A 31 1.76 -11.29 -33.47
N SER A 32 0.44 -11.28 -33.36
CA SER A 32 -0.43 -10.59 -34.31
C SER A 32 -1.27 -9.60 -33.53
N LEU A 33 -1.10 -8.31 -33.81
CA LEU A 33 -1.85 -7.26 -33.16
C LEU A 33 -3.16 -6.95 -33.90
N PRO A 34 -4.16 -6.39 -33.20
CA PRO A 34 -5.40 -5.92 -33.82
C PRO A 34 -5.14 -4.73 -34.76
N GLU A 35 -6.04 -4.48 -35.70
CA GLU A 35 -5.93 -3.33 -36.60
C GLU A 35 -6.09 -1.99 -35.88
N LYS A 36 -6.87 -1.98 -34.81
CA LYS A 36 -7.11 -0.81 -33.97
C LYS A 36 -6.67 -1.10 -32.55
N PRO A 37 -6.03 -0.13 -31.88
CA PRO A 37 -5.64 -0.31 -30.49
C PRO A 37 -6.86 -0.45 -29.59
N SER A 38 -6.67 -1.14 -28.47
CA SER A 38 -7.68 -1.16 -27.40
C SER A 38 -7.61 0.16 -26.64
N PRO A 39 -8.70 0.93 -26.56
CA PRO A 39 -8.72 2.12 -25.71
C PRO A 39 -8.54 1.72 -24.25
N ILE A 40 -7.72 2.48 -23.54
CA ILE A 40 -7.49 2.33 -22.09
C ILE A 40 -7.55 3.70 -21.41
N GLY A 41 -7.94 3.70 -20.14
CA GLY A 41 -7.77 4.82 -19.21
C GLY A 41 -6.49 4.65 -18.40
N ALA A 42 -6.60 4.78 -17.08
CA ALA A 42 -5.46 4.60 -16.18
C ALA A 42 -5.02 3.13 -16.11
N ALA A 43 -3.71 2.92 -16.03
CA ALA A 43 -3.09 1.64 -15.71
C ALA A 43 -2.32 1.77 -14.40
N THR A 44 -2.66 0.93 -13.42
CA THR A 44 -2.12 0.98 -12.05
C THR A 44 -1.45 -0.36 -11.74
N PRO A 45 -0.18 -0.37 -11.27
CA PRO A 45 0.43 -1.59 -10.80
C PRO A 45 -0.32 -2.12 -9.56
N GLY A 46 -0.48 -3.44 -9.50
CA GLY A 46 -1.02 -4.14 -8.34
C GLY A 46 0.07 -4.99 -7.68
N GLU A 47 -0.30 -6.19 -7.26
CA GLU A 47 0.59 -7.15 -6.60
C GLU A 47 1.73 -7.63 -7.50
N ALA A 48 2.92 -7.79 -6.92
CA ALA A 48 4.05 -8.47 -7.53
C ALA A 48 4.46 -9.65 -6.64
N VAL A 49 4.33 -10.86 -7.17
CA VAL A 49 4.65 -12.10 -6.45
C VAL A 49 5.90 -12.72 -7.07
N GLN A 50 6.91 -12.98 -6.25
CA GLN A 50 8.05 -13.77 -6.69
C GLN A 50 7.64 -15.24 -6.79
N THR A 51 7.81 -15.84 -7.97
CA THR A 51 7.48 -17.26 -8.20
C THR A 51 8.71 -18.16 -8.11
N SER A 52 9.89 -17.63 -8.41
CA SER A 52 11.19 -18.26 -8.21
C SER A 52 12.29 -17.19 -8.21
N ASP A 53 13.54 -17.58 -7.95
CA ASP A 53 14.64 -16.62 -8.02
C ASP A 53 14.71 -15.94 -9.39
N GLY A 54 14.78 -14.61 -9.38
CA GLY A 54 14.72 -13.78 -10.58
C GLY A 54 13.42 -13.85 -11.40
N SER A 55 12.33 -14.45 -10.91
CA SER A 55 11.06 -14.56 -11.65
C SER A 55 9.86 -14.07 -10.83
N TRP A 56 9.02 -13.28 -11.48
CA TRP A 56 7.91 -12.58 -10.85
C TRP A 56 6.66 -12.69 -11.71
N VAL A 57 5.49 -12.62 -11.07
CA VAL A 57 4.22 -12.32 -11.73
C VAL A 57 3.73 -11.00 -11.18
N VAL A 58 3.52 -10.03 -12.07
CA VAL A 58 3.03 -8.70 -11.71
C VAL A 58 1.63 -8.52 -12.25
N THR A 59 0.68 -8.20 -11.37
CA THR A 59 -0.69 -7.84 -11.71
C THR A 59 -0.78 -6.35 -11.98
N VAL A 60 -1.52 -5.96 -13.03
CA VAL A 60 -1.76 -4.57 -13.43
C VAL A 60 -3.26 -4.39 -13.61
N ALA A 61 -3.84 -3.42 -12.92
CA ALA A 61 -5.23 -3.01 -13.12
C ALA A 61 -5.29 -1.96 -14.24
N VAL A 62 -6.22 -2.11 -15.18
CA VAL A 62 -6.41 -1.21 -16.31
C VAL A 62 -7.88 -0.83 -16.41
N ASP A 63 -8.16 0.47 -16.43
CA ASP A 63 -9.49 0.97 -16.76
C ASP A 63 -9.70 0.90 -18.27
N GLN A 64 -10.80 0.31 -18.70
CA GLN A 64 -11.16 0.21 -20.11
C GLN A 64 -12.60 0.66 -20.31
N PRO A 65 -12.93 1.33 -21.42
CA PRO A 65 -14.30 1.67 -21.70
C PRO A 65 -15.14 0.40 -21.81
N SER A 66 -16.37 0.48 -21.34
CA SER A 66 -17.41 -0.53 -21.59
C SER A 66 -18.49 0.05 -22.49
N GLU A 67 -19.33 -0.83 -23.02
CA GLU A 67 -20.45 -0.47 -23.90
C GLU A 67 -21.47 0.44 -23.21
N SER A 68 -21.54 0.42 -21.86
CA SER A 68 -22.42 1.30 -21.08
C SER A 68 -21.86 2.71 -20.89
N GLY A 69 -20.68 3.01 -21.42
CA GLY A 69 -19.99 4.30 -21.29
C GLY A 69 -19.19 4.45 -19.98
N ALA A 70 -19.47 3.65 -18.94
CA ALA A 70 -18.67 3.61 -17.73
C ALA A 70 -17.39 2.79 -17.97
N ALA A 71 -16.26 3.23 -17.41
CA ALA A 71 -15.04 2.44 -17.44
C ALA A 71 -15.20 1.20 -16.54
N ILE A 72 -14.71 0.06 -17.01
CA ILE A 72 -14.60 -1.18 -16.24
C ILE A 72 -13.13 -1.47 -15.98
N ARG A 73 -12.84 -1.91 -14.76
CA ARG A 73 -11.49 -2.27 -14.35
C ARG A 73 -11.21 -3.73 -14.69
N ARG A 74 -10.18 -3.97 -15.51
CA ARG A 74 -9.68 -5.29 -15.88
C ARG A 74 -8.29 -5.52 -15.31
N TYR A 75 -7.94 -6.78 -15.05
CA TYR A 75 -6.67 -7.15 -14.44
C TYR A 75 -5.83 -7.98 -15.40
N TRP A 76 -4.57 -7.62 -15.53
CA TRP A 76 -3.62 -8.23 -16.44
C TRP A 76 -2.42 -8.72 -15.67
N GLN A 77 -1.95 -9.94 -15.94
CA GLN A 77 -0.72 -10.45 -15.37
C GLN A 77 0.41 -10.48 -16.40
N VAL A 78 1.59 -10.08 -15.95
CA VAL A 78 2.82 -10.12 -16.74
C VAL A 78 3.83 -10.99 -16.01
N PRO A 79 4.29 -12.12 -16.61
CA PRO A 79 5.44 -12.83 -16.09
C PRO A 79 6.71 -12.03 -16.42
N VAL A 80 7.53 -11.75 -15.41
CA VAL A 80 8.72 -10.91 -15.50
C VAL A 80 9.94 -11.70 -15.04
N LEU A 81 11.02 -11.60 -15.80
CA LEU A 81 12.34 -12.07 -15.44
C LEU A 81 13.22 -10.89 -15.06
N THR A 82 14.03 -11.08 -14.03
CA THR A 82 15.05 -10.14 -13.57
C THR A 82 16.39 -10.84 -13.47
N ASP A 83 17.48 -10.14 -13.81
CA ASP A 83 18.84 -10.64 -13.60
C ASP A 83 19.56 -9.90 -12.47
N ALA A 84 20.72 -10.42 -12.07
CA ALA A 84 21.54 -9.85 -10.99
C ALA A 84 22.15 -8.47 -11.33
N ALA A 85 22.15 -8.07 -12.61
CA ALA A 85 22.61 -6.76 -13.06
C ALA A 85 21.46 -5.73 -13.12
N GLY A 86 20.25 -6.12 -12.74
CA GLY A 86 19.06 -5.25 -12.77
C GLY A 86 18.35 -5.22 -14.13
N GLY A 87 18.69 -6.13 -15.04
CA GLY A 87 17.95 -6.33 -16.29
C GLY A 87 16.54 -6.84 -16.00
N ILE A 88 15.56 -6.34 -16.76
CA ILE A 88 14.14 -6.72 -16.61
C ILE A 88 13.55 -6.98 -17.99
N ALA A 89 12.90 -8.12 -18.16
CA ALA A 89 12.19 -8.45 -19.39
C ALA A 89 10.95 -9.30 -19.10
N ALA A 90 9.92 -9.22 -19.95
CA ALA A 90 8.74 -10.06 -19.80
C ALA A 90 8.98 -11.46 -20.39
N ALA A 91 8.68 -12.51 -19.64
CA ALA A 91 8.82 -13.91 -20.10
C ALA A 91 7.74 -14.31 -21.12
N GLY A 92 6.69 -13.49 -21.27
CA GLY A 92 5.53 -13.75 -22.12
C GLY A 92 4.64 -12.52 -22.23
N LEU A 93 3.64 -12.59 -23.10
CA LEU A 93 2.67 -11.51 -23.29
C LEU A 93 1.78 -11.31 -22.05
N PRO A 94 1.20 -10.11 -21.86
CA PRO A 94 0.20 -9.89 -20.83
C PRO A 94 -1.01 -10.81 -20.99
N SER A 95 -1.46 -11.41 -19.90
CA SER A 95 -2.65 -12.27 -19.86
C SER A 95 -3.77 -11.59 -19.08
N LEU A 96 -4.99 -11.54 -19.62
CA LEU A 96 -6.17 -11.08 -18.90
C LEU A 96 -6.55 -12.13 -17.84
N VAL A 97 -6.71 -11.70 -16.59
CA VAL A 97 -7.07 -12.56 -15.46
C VAL A 97 -8.32 -12.05 -14.75
N ALA A 98 -8.90 -12.90 -13.89
CA ALA A 98 -9.99 -12.50 -13.02
C ALA A 98 -9.54 -11.38 -12.06
N ALA A 99 -10.48 -10.56 -11.64
CA ALA A 99 -10.22 -9.59 -10.57
C ALA A 99 -9.82 -10.32 -9.28
N PRO A 100 -8.89 -9.76 -8.48
CA PRO A 100 -8.66 -10.25 -7.14
C PRO A 100 -9.97 -10.24 -6.35
N THR A 101 -10.28 -11.36 -5.71
CA THR A 101 -11.43 -11.45 -4.82
C THR A 101 -11.07 -10.79 -3.50
N ALA A 102 -11.85 -9.80 -3.06
CA ALA A 102 -11.76 -9.33 -1.68
C ALA A 102 -12.17 -10.49 -0.76
N GLY A 103 -11.30 -10.86 0.18
CA GLY A 103 -11.65 -11.78 1.25
C GLY A 103 -12.54 -11.08 2.27
N ASP A 104 -13.43 -11.84 2.92
CA ASP A 104 -14.11 -11.40 4.12
C ASP A 104 -13.15 -11.68 5.30
N LEU A 105 -12.37 -10.66 5.68
CA LEU A 105 -11.36 -10.74 6.71
C LEU A 105 -11.79 -9.88 7.90
N GLU A 106 -11.83 -10.47 9.08
CA GLU A 106 -12.08 -9.75 10.33
C GLU A 106 -10.75 -9.26 10.92
N VAL A 107 -10.79 -8.04 11.44
CA VAL A 107 -9.66 -7.44 12.16
C VAL A 107 -10.10 -7.19 13.59
N ASP A 108 -9.39 -7.78 14.55
CA ASP A 108 -9.55 -7.45 15.96
C ASP A 108 -9.10 -6.00 16.20
N GLN A 109 -10.05 -5.18 16.66
CA GLN A 109 -9.82 -3.77 16.93
C GLN A 109 -9.18 -3.55 18.30
N GLY A 110 -9.21 -4.55 19.18
CA GLY A 110 -8.73 -4.44 20.55
C GLY A 110 -9.59 -3.54 21.45
N ASP A 111 -9.06 -3.26 22.64
CA ASP A 111 -9.71 -2.45 23.66
C ASP A 111 -9.26 -0.98 23.60
N ALA A 112 -10.10 -0.08 24.10
CA ALA A 112 -9.78 1.35 24.17
C ALA A 112 -8.61 1.62 25.14
N ILE A 113 -7.63 2.40 24.67
CA ILE A 113 -6.52 2.85 25.51
C ILE A 113 -7.00 4.01 26.38
N ASN A 114 -7.00 3.83 27.70
CA ASN A 114 -7.38 4.86 28.68
C ASN A 114 -6.18 5.49 29.42
N ASP A 115 -4.94 5.14 29.04
CA ASP A 115 -3.73 5.76 29.57
C ASP A 115 -3.57 7.19 29.01
N SER A 116 -3.57 8.18 29.89
CA SER A 116 -3.49 9.59 29.49
C SER A 116 -2.16 9.96 28.85
N ALA A 117 -1.04 9.36 29.29
CA ALA A 117 0.27 9.67 28.73
C ALA A 117 0.38 9.15 27.29
N VAL A 118 -0.20 7.98 27.01
CA VAL A 118 -0.31 7.46 25.64
C VAL A 118 -1.23 8.35 24.81
N GLN A 119 -2.42 8.69 25.31
CA GLN A 119 -3.38 9.54 24.60
C GLN A 119 -2.80 10.91 24.25
N ASP A 120 -2.14 11.57 25.20
CA ASP A 120 -1.54 12.90 25.01
C ASP A 120 -0.41 12.84 23.98
N THR A 121 0.47 11.85 24.07
CA THR A 121 1.58 11.65 23.13
C THR A 121 1.07 11.43 21.71
N VAL A 122 0.11 10.52 21.54
CA VAL A 122 -0.49 10.22 20.24
C VAL A 122 -1.23 11.43 19.67
N THR A 123 -2.00 12.14 20.51
CA THR A 123 -2.75 13.34 20.09
C THR A 123 -1.82 14.44 19.61
N ALA A 124 -0.81 14.78 20.42
CA ALA A 124 0.18 15.80 20.08
C ALA A 124 0.93 15.41 18.80
N PHE A 125 1.28 14.13 18.66
CA PHE A 125 2.00 13.65 17.49
C PHE A 125 1.15 13.75 16.22
N MET A 126 -0.11 13.30 16.26
CA MET A 126 -1.00 13.35 15.09
C MET A 126 -1.32 14.79 14.67
N GLN A 127 -1.45 15.72 15.63
CA GLN A 127 -1.58 17.15 15.35
C GLN A 127 -0.33 17.70 14.65
N ALA A 128 0.85 17.49 15.23
CA ALA A 128 2.11 17.95 14.62
C ALA A 128 2.35 17.30 13.24
N TYR A 129 2.00 16.02 13.10
CA TYR A 129 2.23 15.23 11.89
C TYR A 129 1.32 15.61 10.72
N LEU A 130 0.01 15.81 10.96
CA LEU A 130 -0.98 16.04 9.90
C LEU A 130 -1.40 17.50 9.70
N THR A 131 -1.35 18.31 10.76
CA THR A 131 -1.75 19.72 10.70
C THR A 131 -0.58 20.70 10.84
N GLY A 132 0.64 20.18 11.08
CA GLY A 132 1.82 21.01 11.30
C GLY A 132 1.73 21.88 12.57
N GLN A 133 0.75 21.61 13.44
CA GLN A 133 0.60 22.31 14.71
C GLN A 133 1.45 21.63 15.78
N GLY A 134 2.57 22.26 16.15
CA GLY A 134 3.55 21.71 17.08
C GLY A 134 4.75 21.10 16.35
N GLU A 135 5.55 20.33 17.08
CA GLU A 135 6.79 19.74 16.59
C GLU A 135 6.76 18.22 16.71
N VAL A 136 7.09 17.52 15.62
CA VAL A 136 7.14 16.05 15.59
C VAL A 136 8.36 15.51 16.34
N ALA A 137 9.54 16.13 16.15
CA ALA A 137 10.82 15.66 16.67
C ALA A 137 10.84 15.36 18.18
N PRO A 138 10.28 16.19 19.09
CA PRO A 138 10.27 15.85 20.50
C PRO A 138 9.39 14.64 20.79
N LEU A 139 8.34 14.36 20.00
CA LEU A 139 7.34 13.31 20.23
C LEU A 139 7.74 11.94 19.67
N THR A 140 8.85 11.87 18.95
CA THR A 140 9.32 10.65 18.28
C THR A 140 10.58 10.11 18.94
N ALA A 141 10.75 8.79 18.87
CA ALA A 141 11.98 8.16 19.32
C ALA A 141 13.19 8.70 18.53
N PRO A 142 14.39 8.88 19.14
CA PRO A 142 15.53 9.49 18.45
C PRO A 142 16.02 8.76 17.19
N GLU A 143 15.80 7.45 17.11
CA GLU A 143 16.11 6.62 15.96
C GLU A 143 15.06 6.73 14.83
N SER A 144 13.93 7.39 15.08
CA SER A 144 12.84 7.52 14.13
C SER A 144 13.18 8.52 13.03
N SER A 145 12.86 8.17 11.79
CA SER A 145 12.96 9.07 10.63
C SER A 145 11.64 9.80 10.33
N LEU A 146 10.71 9.83 11.29
CA LEU A 146 9.39 10.44 11.11
C LEU A 146 9.49 11.97 11.05
N SER A 147 8.80 12.55 10.08
CA SER A 147 8.67 14.00 9.90
C SER A 147 7.24 14.35 9.54
N ALA A 148 6.79 15.55 9.88
CA ALA A 148 5.45 16.03 9.52
C ALA A 148 5.18 15.94 8.01
N VAL A 149 3.93 15.69 7.63
CA VAL A 149 3.50 15.67 6.23
C VAL A 149 3.59 17.08 5.65
N GLN A 150 4.30 17.23 4.52
CA GLN A 150 4.49 18.51 3.85
C GLN A 150 4.15 18.45 2.36
N PRO A 151 3.44 19.46 1.81
CA PRO A 151 2.79 20.57 2.53
C PRO A 151 1.65 20.06 3.43
N THR A 152 1.33 20.79 4.49
CA THR A 152 0.30 20.37 5.45
C THR A 152 -1.07 20.20 4.77
N PRO A 153 -1.64 18.98 4.76
CA PRO A 153 -2.91 18.72 4.05
C PRO A 153 -4.15 19.13 4.84
N PHE A 154 -4.07 19.17 6.18
CA PHE A 154 -5.22 19.42 7.07
C PHE A 154 -4.98 20.61 7.99
N GLN A 155 -6.04 21.29 8.41
CA GLN A 155 -5.98 22.36 9.40
C GLN A 155 -6.49 21.90 10.77
N GLU A 156 -7.41 20.94 10.80
CA GLU A 156 -8.01 20.44 12.03
C GLU A 156 -7.95 18.93 12.08
N LEU A 157 -7.87 18.38 13.29
CA LEU A 157 -7.82 16.96 13.54
C LEU A 157 -8.56 16.63 14.85
N SER A 158 -9.29 15.52 14.83
CA SER A 158 -9.87 14.90 16.02
C SER A 158 -9.59 13.39 16.00
N ILE A 159 -9.12 12.85 17.12
CA ILE A 159 -8.99 11.40 17.31
C ILE A 159 -10.36 10.85 17.69
N SER A 160 -10.86 9.94 16.86
CA SER A 160 -12.17 9.30 17.03
C SER A 160 -12.07 7.92 17.69
N SER A 161 -10.90 7.27 17.64
CA SER A 161 -10.63 6.00 18.30
C SER A 161 -9.14 5.87 18.56
N LEU A 162 -8.79 5.27 19.70
CA LEU A 162 -7.45 4.84 20.06
C LEU A 162 -7.56 3.50 20.80
N THR A 163 -7.15 2.42 20.16
CA THR A 163 -7.29 1.05 20.68
C THR A 163 -5.99 0.28 20.60
N THR A 164 -5.91 -0.84 21.32
CA THR A 164 -4.83 -1.81 21.22
C THR A 164 -5.33 -3.20 21.55
N THR A 165 -4.72 -4.21 20.94
CA THR A 165 -4.91 -5.63 21.31
C THR A 165 -3.93 -6.09 22.38
N GLN A 166 -3.00 -5.23 22.80
CA GLN A 166 -2.02 -5.52 23.84
C GLN A 166 -2.56 -5.16 25.22
N GLU A 167 -2.21 -5.95 26.22
CA GLU A 167 -2.38 -5.56 27.61
C GLU A 167 -1.43 -4.40 27.93
N LEU A 168 -1.96 -3.28 28.44
CA LEU A 168 -1.12 -2.16 28.86
C LEU A 168 -0.45 -2.50 30.20
N PRO A 169 0.86 -2.26 30.34
CA PRO A 169 1.53 -2.39 31.63
C PRO A 169 1.02 -1.29 32.58
N GLU A 170 0.78 -1.65 33.85
CA GLU A 170 0.44 -0.67 34.89
C GLU A 170 1.58 0.34 35.13
N GLU A 171 2.82 -0.14 35.05
CA GLU A 171 4.05 0.65 35.15
C GLU A 171 4.97 0.29 33.98
N PRO A 172 5.02 1.11 32.91
CA PRO A 172 5.89 0.84 31.77
C PRO A 172 7.37 0.99 32.14
N ALA A 173 8.20 0.09 31.61
CA ALA A 173 9.64 0.08 31.76
C ALA A 173 10.35 0.58 30.49
N GLU A 174 11.58 1.09 30.64
CA GLU A 174 12.39 1.53 29.49
C GLU A 174 12.52 0.38 28.47
N GLY A 175 12.14 0.66 27.23
CA GLY A 175 12.15 -0.27 26.11
C GLY A 175 10.81 -0.92 25.81
N ASP A 176 9.79 -0.75 26.67
CA ASP A 176 8.45 -1.31 26.42
C ASP A 176 7.85 -0.79 25.11
N LEU A 177 7.15 -1.67 24.42
CA LEU A 177 6.53 -1.40 23.12
C LEU A 177 5.01 -1.53 23.20
N LEU A 178 4.32 -0.53 22.68
CA LEU A 178 2.88 -0.51 22.56
C LEU A 178 2.49 -0.18 21.12
N ARG A 179 1.65 -1.03 20.53
CA ARG A 179 1.05 -0.83 19.23
C ARG A 179 -0.37 -0.38 19.42
N ALA A 180 -0.71 0.78 18.87
CA ALA A 180 -2.05 1.34 18.94
C ALA A 180 -2.64 1.54 17.55
N GLN A 181 -3.90 1.17 17.38
CA GLN A 181 -4.72 1.54 16.24
C GLN A 181 -5.38 2.89 16.53
N ILE A 182 -5.26 3.82 15.59
CA ILE A 182 -5.80 5.17 15.70
C ILE A 182 -6.75 5.38 14.52
N SER A 183 -7.94 5.89 14.81
CA SER A 183 -8.80 6.48 13.80
C SER A 183 -8.91 7.98 14.00
N VAL A 184 -8.56 8.77 12.98
CA VAL A 184 -8.67 10.23 13.02
C VAL A 184 -9.67 10.73 12.00
N THR A 185 -10.36 11.81 12.35
CA THR A 185 -11.09 12.65 11.40
C THR A 185 -10.29 13.94 11.24
N ALA A 186 -9.85 14.22 10.00
CA ALA A 186 -9.07 15.41 9.68
C ALA A 186 -9.82 16.28 8.66
N THR A 187 -9.73 17.61 8.83
CA THR A 187 -10.44 18.59 7.99
C THR A 187 -9.43 19.49 7.28
N ALA A 188 -9.59 19.60 5.96
CA ALA A 188 -8.77 20.44 5.09
C ALA A 188 -9.26 21.89 5.07
N ALA A 189 -8.44 22.77 4.49
CA ALA A 189 -8.69 24.21 4.42
C ALA A 189 -10.00 24.60 3.72
N ASP A 190 -10.42 23.79 2.74
CA ASP A 190 -11.63 23.99 1.95
C ASP A 190 -12.89 23.39 2.62
N GLY A 191 -12.74 22.85 3.84
CA GLY A 191 -13.80 22.19 4.58
C GLY A 191 -14.00 20.71 4.23
N GLY A 192 -13.21 20.15 3.30
CA GLY A 192 -13.23 18.72 3.02
C GLY A 192 -12.74 17.91 4.22
N SER A 193 -13.42 16.82 4.58
CA SER A 193 -13.03 15.95 5.69
C SER A 193 -12.67 14.54 5.22
N ALA A 194 -11.69 13.95 5.90
CA ALA A 194 -11.24 12.58 5.66
C ALA A 194 -11.17 11.81 6.98
N ARG A 195 -11.59 10.54 6.95
CA ARG A 195 -11.30 9.57 8.00
C ARG A 195 -10.03 8.81 7.61
N LEU A 196 -9.05 8.76 8.51
CA LEU A 196 -7.78 8.08 8.30
C LEU A 196 -7.53 7.13 9.46
N ASP A 197 -7.05 5.92 9.13
CA ASP A 197 -6.69 4.91 10.12
C ASP A 197 -5.17 4.68 10.09
N TYR A 198 -4.57 4.61 11.28
CA TYR A 198 -3.13 4.42 11.47
C TYR A 198 -2.89 3.31 12.48
N THR A 199 -1.81 2.57 12.29
CA THR A 199 -1.17 1.82 13.37
C THR A 199 0.07 2.59 13.80
N VAL A 200 0.23 2.88 15.07
CA VAL A 200 1.47 3.48 15.60
C VAL A 200 2.16 2.51 16.52
N GLU A 201 3.49 2.50 16.48
CA GLU A 201 4.32 1.85 17.48
C GLU A 201 4.90 2.91 18.40
N LEU A 202 4.66 2.76 19.69
CA LEU A 202 5.14 3.61 20.76
C LEU A 202 6.22 2.84 21.51
N ARG A 203 7.25 3.57 21.94
CA ARG A 203 8.32 3.07 22.78
C ARG A 203 8.40 3.87 24.06
N TYR A 204 8.46 3.19 25.20
CA TYR A 204 8.68 3.85 26.48
C TYR A 204 10.18 4.02 26.76
N ARG A 205 10.58 5.18 27.27
CA ARG A 205 11.93 5.41 27.82
C ARG A 205 11.84 6.02 29.21
N ASP A 206 11.51 7.30 29.24
CA ASP A 206 11.05 8.08 30.40
C ASP A 206 9.61 8.60 30.19
N ARG A 207 9.12 8.48 28.96
CA ARG A 207 7.80 8.83 28.44
C ARG A 207 7.54 7.97 27.21
N TRP A 208 6.29 7.92 26.78
CA TRP A 208 5.95 7.34 25.49
C TRP A 208 6.43 8.23 24.35
N GLU A 209 7.05 7.61 23.35
CA GLU A 209 7.52 8.27 22.13
C GLU A 209 7.08 7.45 20.91
N VAL A 210 6.72 8.12 19.82
CA VAL A 210 6.32 7.43 18.57
C VAL A 210 7.57 6.93 17.85
N ALA A 211 7.69 5.62 17.71
CA ALA A 211 8.79 4.97 17.01
C ALA A 211 8.49 4.82 15.50
N ALA A 212 7.26 4.40 15.15
CA ALA A 212 6.87 4.13 13.77
C ALA A 212 5.38 4.40 13.50
N ILE A 213 5.06 4.71 12.24
CA ILE A 213 3.69 4.71 11.69
C ILE A 213 3.57 3.57 10.68
N ASN A 214 2.45 2.85 10.75
CA ASN A 214 2.10 1.68 9.95
C ASN A 214 3.28 0.69 9.84
N PRO A 215 3.87 0.29 10.98
CA PRO A 215 4.95 -0.69 10.96
C PRO A 215 4.46 -1.96 10.27
N THR A 216 5.18 -2.41 9.26
CA THR A 216 4.84 -3.65 8.57
C THR A 216 5.20 -4.82 9.48
N THR A 217 4.21 -5.57 9.97
CA THR A 217 4.44 -6.76 10.79
C THR A 217 4.06 -8.08 10.14
N ALA A 218 3.80 -8.12 8.83
CA ALA A 218 3.34 -9.33 8.16
C ALA A 218 4.35 -9.89 7.15
N GLY A 219 4.85 -11.10 7.44
CA GLY A 219 4.87 -12.17 6.45
C GLY A 219 3.52 -12.91 6.48
N PRO A 220 3.12 -13.64 5.43
CA PRO A 220 1.79 -14.27 5.35
C PRO A 220 1.63 -15.33 6.44
N THR A 221 0.71 -15.12 7.39
CA THR A 221 0.22 -16.18 8.27
C THR A 221 -0.83 -16.98 7.53
N THR A 222 -0.42 -18.11 6.96
CA THR A 222 -1.35 -19.15 6.56
C THR A 222 -1.95 -19.76 7.83
N THR A 223 -3.23 -19.49 8.10
CA THR A 223 -4.02 -20.34 9.00
C THR A 223 -4.13 -21.71 8.33
N THR A 224 -3.23 -22.62 8.70
CA THR A 224 -3.40 -24.04 8.40
C THR A 224 -4.63 -24.50 9.18
N GLY A 225 -5.79 -24.53 8.52
CA GLY A 225 -6.96 -25.20 9.03
C GLY A 225 -6.65 -26.69 9.17
N GLU A 226 -6.42 -27.12 10.40
CA GLU A 226 -6.51 -28.52 10.82
C GLU A 226 -7.95 -29.00 10.52
N GLN A 227 -8.12 -29.90 9.55
CA GLN A 227 -9.33 -30.72 9.46
C GLN A 227 -9.07 -32.05 10.16
N SER A 228 -9.87 -32.32 11.19
CA SER A 228 -10.10 -33.66 11.75
C SER A 228 -11.11 -34.44 10.92
#